data_AF-A0A2X4W0A8-F1
#
_entry.id   AF-A0A2X4W0A8-F1
#
_cell.length_a   1.000
_cell.length_b   1.000
_cell.length_c   1.000
_cell.angle_alpha   90.00
_cell.angle_beta   90.00
_cell.angle_gamma   90.00
#
_symmetry.space_group_name_H-M   'P 1'
#
loop_
_entity.id
_entity.type
_entity.pdbx_description
1 polymer ?
#
loop_
_entity_poly.entity_id
_entity_poly.type
_entity_poly.pdbx_seq_one_letter_code
_entity_poly.pdbx_strand_id
1 'polypeptide(L)'
;MVGIGFILLSFIVVIALLVWGISYTRKNLNEVRSKKYRAAAFLCTLGLIFSISFVLGAKRFSDNIDVTIIWMILSTGLLFSSAVTFAISFINEYSRRENE
;
A
#
# COMPACT_ATOMS: atom_id res chain seq x y z
N MET A 1 -8.14 -17.31 -20.86
CA MET A 1 -8.18 -17.42 -19.39
C MET A 1 -6.82 -17.05 -18.79
N VAL A 2 -6.41 -15.78 -18.91
CA VAL A 2 -5.12 -15.26 -18.40
C VAL A 2 -5.29 -14.46 -17.09
N GLY A 3 -6.54 -14.09 -16.74
CA GLY A 3 -6.83 -13.20 -15.61
C GLY A 3 -6.46 -13.73 -14.22
N ILE A 4 -6.71 -15.02 -13.94
CA ILE A 4 -6.55 -15.56 -12.57
C ILE A 4 -5.08 -15.54 -12.12
N GLY A 5 -4.14 -15.88 -13.02
CA GLY A 5 -2.71 -15.84 -12.70
C GLY A 5 -2.21 -14.42 -12.38
N PHE A 6 -2.69 -13.43 -13.12
CA PHE A 6 -2.34 -12.03 -12.89
C PHE A 6 -2.98 -11.46 -11.61
N ILE A 7 -4.20 -11.89 -11.28
CA ILE A 7 -4.87 -11.53 -10.02
C ILE A 7 -4.07 -12.07 -8.83
N LEU A 8 -3.66 -13.35 -8.88
CA LEU A 8 -2.83 -13.96 -7.83
C LEU A 8 -1.49 -13.24 -7.69
N LEU A 9 -0.83 -12.92 -8.81
CA LEU A 9 0.44 -12.19 -8.79
C LEU A 9 0.29 -10.80 -8.16
N SER A 10 -0.80 -10.10 -8.46
CA SER A 10 -1.10 -8.77 -7.89
C SER A 10 -1.30 -8.83 -6.38
N PHE A 11 -1.96 -9.89 -5.88
CA PHE A 11 -2.07 -10.15 -4.44
C PHE A 11 -0.71 -10.36 -3.79
N ILE A 12 0.15 -11.16 -4.40
CA ILE A 12 1.51 -11.42 -3.90
C ILE A 12 2.33 -10.11 -3.85
N VAL A 13 2.21 -9.26 -4.87
CA VAL A 13 2.89 -7.95 -4.90
C VAL A 13 2.43 -7.06 -3.75
N VAL A 14 1.11 -6.97 -3.50
CA VAL A 14 0.57 -6.19 -2.38
C VAL A 14 1.10 -6.71 -1.04
N ILE A 15 1.09 -8.03 -0.84
CA ILE A 15 1.59 -8.65 0.41
C ILE A 15 3.09 -8.36 0.58
N ALA A 16 3.89 -8.48 -0.47
CA ALA A 16 5.31 -8.19 -0.41
C ALA A 16 5.59 -6.71 -0.05
N LEU A 17 4.84 -5.77 -0.64
CA LEU A 17 4.95 -4.35 -0.34
C LEU A 17 4.49 -4.01 1.08
N LEU A 18 3.47 -4.70 1.59
CA LEU A 18 3.04 -4.62 2.99
C LEU A 18 4.14 -5.05 3.94
N VAL A 19 4.71 -6.25 3.73
CA VAL A 19 5.80 -6.77 4.56
C VAL A 19 7.01 -5.84 4.49
N TRP A 20 7.33 -5.32 3.31
CA TRP A 20 8.40 -4.34 3.13
C TRP A 20 8.13 -3.03 3.89
N GLY A 21 6.92 -2.46 3.78
CA GLY A 21 6.52 -1.24 4.47
C GLY A 21 6.61 -1.38 5.99
N ILE A 22 6.10 -2.50 6.52
CA ILE A 22 6.20 -2.83 7.95
C ILE A 22 7.67 -2.95 8.38
N SER A 23 8.48 -3.72 7.64
CA SER A 23 9.89 -3.92 7.95
C SER A 23 10.68 -2.62 7.91
N TYR A 24 10.43 -1.77 6.92
CA TYR A 24 11.04 -0.45 6.80
C TYR A 24 10.66 0.45 7.98
N THR A 25 9.38 0.50 8.34
CA THR A 25 8.92 1.29 9.49
C THR A 25 9.53 0.79 10.79
N ARG A 26 9.60 -0.52 11.03
CA ARG A 26 10.25 -1.10 12.22
C ARG A 26 11.75 -0.79 12.29
N LYS A 27 12.46 -0.77 11.16
CA LYS A 27 13.89 -0.43 11.13
C LYS A 27 14.17 1.04 11.41
N ASN A 28 13.30 1.94 10.97
CA ASN A 28 13.47 3.38 11.13
C ASN A 28 12.66 3.96 12.31
N LEU A 29 12.13 3.10 13.17
CA LEU A 29 11.22 3.46 14.26
C LEU A 29 11.85 4.40 15.31
N ASN A 30 13.18 4.37 15.44
CA ASN A 30 13.96 5.22 16.34
C ASN A 30 14.53 6.48 15.67
N GLU A 31 14.37 6.67 14.35
CA GLU A 31 14.86 7.85 13.65
C GLU A 31 13.89 9.05 13.76
N VAL A 32 14.29 10.21 13.23
CA VAL A 32 13.48 11.44 13.19
C VAL A 32 12.12 11.17 12.52
N ARG A 33 11.02 11.74 13.04
CA ARG A 33 9.62 11.59 12.57
C ARG A 33 9.49 11.50 11.04
N SER A 34 10.18 12.36 10.29
CA SER A 34 10.13 12.43 8.83
C SER A 34 10.45 11.08 8.14
N LYS A 35 11.42 10.31 8.66
CA LYS A 35 11.81 9.03 8.06
C LYS A 35 10.86 7.88 8.42
N LYS A 36 10.16 7.97 9.56
CA LYS A 36 9.18 6.97 10.03
C LYS A 36 7.98 6.85 9.09
N TYR A 37 7.45 7.99 8.65
CA TYR A 37 6.26 8.07 7.81
C TYR A 37 6.55 7.96 6.31
N ARG A 38 7.84 7.90 5.91
CA ARG A 38 8.24 7.90 4.50
C ARG A 38 7.72 6.67 3.74
N ALA A 39 7.74 5.49 4.36
CA ALA A 39 7.21 4.28 3.74
C ALA A 39 5.68 4.34 3.55
N ALA A 40 4.95 4.81 4.56
CA ALA A 40 3.51 5.02 4.47
C ALA A 40 3.17 6.03 3.36
N ALA A 41 3.86 7.18 3.34
CA ALA A 41 3.68 8.19 2.29
C ALA A 41 3.93 7.61 0.89
N PHE A 42 5.02 6.85 0.71
CA PHE A 42 5.36 6.23 -0.57
C PHE A 42 4.29 5.23 -1.04
N LEU A 43 3.84 4.34 -0.16
CA LEU A 43 2.78 3.37 -0.45
C LEU A 43 1.46 4.07 -0.77
N CYS A 44 1.15 5.16 -0.06
CA CYS A 44 -0.04 5.97 -0.31
C CYS A 44 -0.01 6.62 -1.69
N THR A 45 1.13 7.23 -2.06
CA THR A 45 1.31 7.87 -3.37
C THR A 45 1.18 6.85 -4.49
N LEU A 46 1.79 5.68 -4.35
CA LEU A 46 1.61 4.59 -5.32
C LEU A 46 0.14 4.17 -5.42
N GLY A 47 -0.53 3.94 -4.29
CA GLY A 47 -1.96 3.58 -4.27
C GLY A 47 -2.83 4.62 -4.98
N LEU A 48 -2.60 5.92 -4.74
CA LEU A 48 -3.30 7.01 -5.42
C LEU A 48 -3.04 7.04 -6.93
N ILE A 49 -1.79 6.88 -7.35
CA ILE A 49 -1.44 6.82 -8.78
C ILE A 49 -2.19 5.66 -9.44
N PHE A 50 -2.16 4.47 -8.83
CA PHE A 50 -2.89 3.31 -9.33
C PHE A 50 -4.40 3.56 -9.37
N SER A 51 -4.96 4.22 -8.35
CA SER A 51 -6.39 4.56 -8.32
C SER A 51 -6.79 5.58 -9.40
N ILE A 52 -5.98 6.61 -9.64
CA ILE A 52 -6.27 7.64 -10.66
C ILE A 52 -6.15 7.02 -12.06
N SER A 53 -5.09 6.25 -12.30
CA SER A 53 -4.90 5.52 -13.55
C SER A 53 -6.02 4.51 -13.81
N PHE A 54 -6.55 3.87 -12.76
CA PHE A 54 -7.76 3.06 -12.86
C PHE A 54 -8.97 3.89 -13.31
N VAL A 55 -9.27 5.02 -12.66
CA VAL A 55 -10.43 5.86 -13.01
C VAL A 55 -10.33 6.42 -14.44
N LEU A 56 -9.15 6.87 -14.85
CA LEU A 56 -8.91 7.36 -16.21
C LEU A 56 -8.96 6.22 -17.25
N GLY A 57 -8.49 5.03 -16.88
CA GLY A 57 -8.50 3.84 -17.72
C GLY A 57 -9.85 3.14 -17.80
N ALA A 58 -10.73 3.31 -16.81
CA ALA A 58 -12.01 2.58 -16.68
C ALA A 58 -12.90 2.75 -17.92
N LYS A 59 -12.83 3.91 -18.59
CA LYS A 59 -13.54 4.17 -19.85
C LYS A 59 -13.06 3.29 -21.03
N ARG A 60 -11.83 2.79 -21.00
CA ARG A 60 -11.24 1.86 -21.99
C ARG A 60 -11.21 0.41 -21.52
N PHE A 61 -11.29 0.16 -20.21
CA PHE A 61 -11.20 -1.18 -19.61
C PHE A 61 -12.54 -1.82 -19.26
N SER A 62 -13.67 -1.14 -19.52
CA SER A 62 -15.03 -1.67 -19.34
C SER A 62 -15.22 -3.07 -19.96
N ASP A 63 -14.52 -3.35 -21.07
CA ASP A 63 -14.63 -4.63 -21.76
C ASP A 63 -13.75 -5.75 -21.15
N ASN A 64 -12.85 -5.42 -20.22
CA ASN A 64 -11.92 -6.36 -19.58
C ASN A 64 -12.03 -6.33 -18.05
N ILE A 65 -12.98 -7.11 -17.52
CA ILE A 65 -13.25 -7.27 -16.09
C ILE A 65 -11.99 -7.69 -15.32
N ASP A 66 -11.17 -8.59 -15.87
CA ASP A 66 -9.94 -9.08 -15.22
C ASP A 66 -8.95 -7.95 -14.92
N VAL A 67 -8.76 -7.02 -15.87
CA VAL A 67 -7.86 -5.87 -15.70
C VAL A 67 -8.41 -4.91 -14.65
N THR A 68 -9.72 -4.66 -14.67
CA THR A 68 -10.41 -3.83 -13.69
C THR A 68 -10.19 -4.35 -12.26
N ILE A 69 -10.34 -5.66 -12.06
CA ILE A 69 -10.12 -6.33 -10.76
C ILE A 69 -8.67 -6.20 -10.31
N ILE A 70 -7.70 -6.40 -11.19
CA ILE A 70 -6.26 -6.28 -10.87
C ILE A 70 -5.92 -4.88 -10.37
N TRP A 71 -6.35 -3.85 -11.10
CA TRP A 71 -6.09 -2.46 -10.73
C TRP A 71 -6.76 -2.07 -9.41
N MET A 72 -7.98 -2.58 -9.17
CA MET A 72 -8.67 -2.39 -7.90
C MET A 72 -7.91 -3.03 -6.75
N ILE A 73 -7.48 -4.30 -6.89
CA ILE A 73 -6.69 -5.02 -5.86
C ILE A 73 -5.38 -4.27 -5.55
N LEU A 74 -4.66 -3.82 -6.58
CA LEU A 74 -3.40 -3.08 -6.41
C LEU A 74 -3.63 -1.76 -5.68
N SER A 75 -4.59 -0.94 -6.14
CA SER A 75 -4.89 0.36 -5.52
C SER A 75 -5.32 0.20 -4.06
N THR A 76 -6.33 -0.63 -3.80
CA THR A 76 -6.86 -0.85 -2.44
C THR A 76 -5.81 -1.49 -1.54
N GLY A 77 -5.04 -2.45 -2.06
CA GLY A 77 -3.98 -3.12 -1.32
C GLY A 77 -2.85 -2.18 -0.89
N LEU A 78 -2.43 -1.27 -1.78
CA LEU A 78 -1.41 -0.26 -1.49
C LEU A 78 -1.89 0.77 -0.46
N LEU A 79 -3.14 1.23 -0.58
CA LEU A 79 -3.75 2.15 0.39
C LEU A 79 -3.90 1.50 1.76
N PHE A 80 -4.33 0.24 1.80
CA PHE A 80 -4.39 -0.54 3.04
C PHE A 80 -2.99 -0.71 3.65
N SER A 81 -2.00 -1.06 2.84
CA SER A 81 -0.61 -1.19 3.27
C SER A 81 -0.04 0.10 3.85
N SER A 82 -0.34 1.24 3.22
CA SER A 82 0.00 2.56 3.74
C SER A 82 -0.63 2.80 5.12
N ALA A 83 -1.93 2.54 5.26
CA ALA A 83 -2.66 2.74 6.52
C ALA A 83 -2.08 1.88 7.66
N VAL A 84 -1.77 0.60 7.40
CA VAL A 84 -1.13 -0.28 8.38
C VAL A 84 0.24 0.25 8.79
N THR A 85 1.05 0.67 7.81
CA THR A 85 2.39 1.22 8.04
C THR A 85 2.34 2.51 8.88
N PHE A 86 1.33 3.35 8.63
CA PHE A 86 1.07 4.55 9.41
C PHE A 86 0.62 4.23 10.84
N ALA A 87 -0.32 3.29 11.00
CA ALA A 87 -0.82 2.86 12.31
C ALA A 87 0.29 2.30 13.20
N ILE A 88 1.19 1.47 12.66
CA ILE A 88 2.35 0.94 13.41
C ILE A 88 3.26 2.08 13.88
N SER A 89 3.52 3.05 13.01
CA SER A 89 4.34 4.22 13.35
C SER A 89 3.70 5.04 14.48
N PHE A 90 2.38 5.24 14.40
CA PHE A 90 1.59 6.02 15.35
C PHE A 90 1.50 5.35 16.73
N ILE A 91 1.13 4.06 16.77
CA ILE A 91 1.03 3.28 18.02
C ILE A 91 2.37 3.28 18.76
N ASN A 92 3.46 3.06 18.04
CA ASN A 92 4.78 3.08 18.65
C ASN A 92 5.16 4.46 19.21
N GLU A 93 4.77 5.54 18.52
CA GLU A 93 5.00 6.89 19.01
C GLU A 93 4.17 7.21 20.26
N TYR A 94 2.92 6.72 20.32
CA TYR A 94 2.05 6.85 21.47
C TYR A 94 2.60 6.11 22.69
N SER A 95 2.96 4.83 22.54
CA SER A 95 3.53 4.02 23.64
C SER A 95 4.84 4.60 24.19
N ARG A 96 5.64 5.26 23.34
CA ARG A 96 6.88 5.90 23.82
C ARG A 96 6.60 7.12 24.70
N ARG A 97 5.59 7.93 24.38
CA ARG A 97 5.21 9.11 25.18
C ARG A 97 4.62 8.77 26.54
N GLU A 98 4.07 7.57 26.68
CA GLU A 98 3.49 7.10 27.94
C GLU A 98 4.55 6.57 28.93
N ASN A 99 5.74 6.22 28.43
CA ASN A 99 6.87 5.71 29.22
C ASN A 99 7.95 6.77 29.51
N GLU A 100 7.79 8.01 29.02
CA GLU A 100 8.63 9.18 29.32
C GLU A 100 7.94 10.07 30.36
#